data_AF-A0A5A9NG40-F1
#
_entry.id   AF-A0A5A9NG40-F1
#
_cell.length_a   1.000
_cell.length_b   1.000
_cell.length_c   1.000
_cell.angle_alpha   90.00
_cell.angle_beta   90.00
_cell.angle_gamma   90.00
#
_symmetry.space_group_name_H-M   'P 1'
#
loop_
_entity.id
_entity.type
_entity.pdbx_description
1 polymer ?
#
loop_
_entity_poly.entity_id
_entity_poly.type
_entity_poly.pdbx_seq_one_letter_code
_entity_poly.pdbx_strand_id
1 'polypeptide(L)'
;MDGEFEEDPQLLCESKHDGDVMDLQFLDQDRLVSASSCGAVTIFKLKSDCQALSVAHVWERAHLYSCDKAPCTAVVCRSPEVVSVGEDGRIILYKADQTEVLRVIVWEVHFHPSNPNHLFTCSEDGSLLHWETTSASDMSSLLQRGWNNRVMSHSGVQPTGGDESLGSTWLTGDSSKSRLEATHMLPSQTMSVNSLDVLEQCLVCGTDGEAIYMHTQIPV
;
A
#
# COMPACT_ATOMS: atom_id res chain seq x y z
N MET A 1 -55.88 -1.64 9.70
CA MET A 1 -54.85 -1.22 8.74
C MET A 1 -53.57 -1.25 9.55
N ASP A 2 -52.91 -2.40 9.46
CA ASP A 2 -51.63 -2.66 10.10
C ASP A 2 -50.60 -1.78 9.42
N GLY A 3 -50.27 -0.66 10.06
CA GLY A 3 -49.15 0.17 9.65
C GLY A 3 -47.90 -0.52 10.15
N GLU A 4 -47.20 -1.22 9.26
CA GLU A 4 -45.81 -1.56 9.46
C GLU A 4 -45.07 -0.25 9.74
N PHE A 5 -44.74 0.00 11.01
CA PHE A 5 -43.87 1.09 11.39
C PHE A 5 -42.48 0.71 10.89
N GLU A 6 -42.07 1.25 9.74
CA GLU A 6 -40.64 1.41 9.46
C GLU A 6 -40.10 2.34 10.55
N GLU A 7 -39.53 1.75 11.60
CA GLU A 7 -38.83 2.52 12.63
C GLU A 7 -37.61 3.18 11.98
N ASP A 8 -37.53 4.51 12.12
CA ASP A 8 -36.36 5.27 11.70
C ASP A 8 -35.10 4.73 12.39
N PRO A 9 -33.94 4.69 11.70
CA PRO A 9 -32.70 4.22 12.30
C PRO A 9 -32.35 5.05 13.54
N GLN A 10 -32.28 4.40 14.70
CA GLN A 10 -31.93 5.05 15.96
C GLN A 10 -30.44 4.90 16.26
N LEU A 11 -29.83 5.99 16.73
CA LEU A 11 -28.48 5.95 17.26
C LEU A 11 -28.45 5.08 18.52
N LEU A 12 -27.71 3.98 18.47
CA LEU A 12 -27.59 3.04 19.57
C LEU A 12 -26.55 3.50 20.61
N CYS A 13 -25.38 3.95 20.14
CA CYS A 13 -24.28 4.39 20.98
C CYS A 13 -23.20 5.14 20.21
N GLU A 14 -22.35 5.85 20.95
CA GLU A 14 -21.10 6.44 20.45
C GLU A 14 -19.91 5.95 21.29
N SER A 15 -18.73 5.96 20.68
CA SER A 15 -17.48 5.66 21.37
C SER A 15 -16.41 6.65 20.93
N LYS A 16 -15.52 7.01 21.84
CA LYS A 16 -14.38 7.86 21.50
C LYS A 16 -13.38 7.05 20.69
N HIS A 17 -12.87 7.66 19.62
CA HIS A 17 -11.86 7.10 18.75
C HIS A 17 -10.59 7.97 18.82
N ASP A 18 -9.41 7.35 18.87
CA ASP A 18 -8.14 8.09 18.80
C ASP A 18 -7.78 8.32 17.34
N GLY A 19 -7.72 9.59 16.93
CA GLY A 19 -7.62 9.99 15.53
C GLY A 19 -8.94 9.92 14.77
N ASP A 20 -8.89 10.25 13.48
CA ASP A 20 -10.03 10.17 12.58
C ASP A 20 -10.29 8.71 12.20
N VAL A 21 -11.57 8.33 12.05
CA VAL A 21 -11.96 7.01 11.54
C VAL A 21 -11.79 7.04 10.02
N MET A 22 -10.80 6.32 9.51
CA MET A 22 -10.45 6.30 8.09
C MET A 22 -11.25 5.24 7.32
N ASP A 23 -11.53 4.11 7.96
CA ASP A 23 -12.32 3.01 7.42
C ASP A 23 -12.91 2.17 8.57
N LEU A 24 -14.00 1.45 8.30
CA LEU A 24 -14.70 0.67 9.32
C LEU A 24 -15.46 -0.51 8.70
N GLN A 25 -15.29 -1.70 9.27
CA GLN A 25 -15.98 -2.91 8.79
C GLN A 25 -16.39 -3.82 9.96
N PHE A 26 -17.55 -4.48 9.83
CA PHE A 26 -17.90 -5.58 10.72
C PHE A 26 -16.93 -6.75 10.52
N LEU A 27 -16.41 -7.25 11.65
CA LEU A 27 -15.69 -8.52 11.67
C LEU A 27 -16.67 -9.68 11.71
N ASP A 28 -17.70 -9.55 12.54
CA ASP A 28 -18.79 -10.53 12.74
C ASP A 28 -20.03 -9.84 13.35
N GLN A 29 -20.90 -10.60 14.02
CA GLN A 29 -22.17 -10.11 14.55
C GLN A 29 -22.03 -9.12 15.71
N ASP A 30 -20.97 -9.22 16.51
CA ASP A 30 -20.79 -8.40 17.71
C ASP A 30 -19.47 -7.62 17.72
N ARG A 31 -18.64 -7.74 16.68
CA ARG A 31 -17.37 -7.02 16.57
C ARG A 31 -17.24 -6.25 15.27
N LEU A 32 -16.64 -5.07 15.38
CA LEU A 32 -16.27 -4.22 14.26
C LEU A 32 -14.81 -3.82 14.38
N VAL A 33 -14.19 -3.50 13.26
CA VAL A 33 -12.80 -3.06 13.16
C VAL A 33 -12.77 -1.67 12.55
N SER A 34 -11.96 -0.77 13.11
CA SER A 34 -11.67 0.54 12.52
C SER A 34 -10.20 0.68 12.12
N ALA A 35 -9.98 1.45 11.06
CA ALA A 35 -8.70 2.04 10.69
C ALA A 35 -8.63 3.48 11.21
N SER A 36 -7.49 3.88 11.78
CA SER A 36 -7.30 5.23 12.31
C SER A 36 -6.26 6.05 11.55
N SER A 37 -6.47 7.37 11.45
CA SER A 37 -5.47 8.33 10.97
C SER A 37 -4.22 8.37 11.86
N CYS A 38 -4.28 7.82 13.08
CA CYS A 38 -3.12 7.67 13.95
C CYS A 38 -2.29 6.38 13.68
N GLY A 39 -2.71 5.58 12.70
CA GLY A 39 -2.06 4.32 12.32
C GLY A 39 -2.53 3.09 13.07
N ALA A 40 -3.43 3.25 14.04
CA ALA A 40 -3.98 2.14 14.81
C ALA A 40 -5.06 1.36 14.04
N VAL A 41 -5.14 0.06 14.33
CA VAL A 41 -6.29 -0.79 13.98
C VAL A 41 -6.98 -1.21 15.27
N THR A 42 -8.28 -0.94 15.40
CA THR A 42 -9.02 -1.18 16.66
C THR A 42 -10.19 -2.13 16.44
N ILE A 43 -10.26 -3.19 17.25
CA ILE A 43 -11.46 -4.02 17.36
C ILE A 43 -12.34 -3.44 18.46
N PHE A 44 -13.57 -3.08 18.10
CA PHE A 44 -14.62 -2.79 19.06
C PHE A 44 -15.58 -3.97 19.17
N LYS A 45 -16.13 -4.16 20.37
CA LYS A 45 -17.20 -5.10 20.64
C LYS A 45 -18.48 -4.35 21.01
N LEU A 46 -19.54 -4.67 20.28
CA LEU A 46 -20.89 -4.23 20.56
C LEU A 46 -21.47 -5.07 21.70
N LYS A 47 -21.82 -4.42 22.80
CA LYS A 47 -22.50 -5.06 23.93
C LYS A 47 -24.00 -5.10 23.66
N SER A 48 -24.54 -6.29 23.44
CA SER A 48 -25.97 -6.50 23.13
C SER A 48 -26.91 -6.08 24.26
N ASP A 49 -26.42 -6.06 25.50
CA ASP A 49 -27.18 -5.76 26.72
C ASP A 49 -27.16 -4.27 27.11
N CYS A 50 -26.05 -3.58 26.82
CA CYS A 50 -25.79 -2.22 27.27
C CYS A 50 -25.86 -1.18 26.15
N GLN A 51 -26.16 -1.58 24.91
CA GLN A 51 -26.13 -0.69 23.74
C GLN A 51 -24.87 0.17 23.77
N ALA A 52 -23.71 -0.48 23.89
CA ALA A 52 -22.45 0.23 24.11
C ALA A 52 -21.34 -0.39 23.27
N LEU A 53 -20.51 0.46 22.68
CA LEU A 53 -19.36 0.06 21.91
C LEU A 53 -18.09 0.22 22.75
N SER A 54 -17.53 -0.91 23.17
CA SER A 54 -16.28 -0.94 23.94
C SER A 54 -15.11 -1.41 23.09
N VAL A 55 -13.94 -0.81 23.30
CA VAL A 55 -12.69 -1.30 22.71
C VAL A 55 -12.40 -2.69 23.26
N ALA A 56 -12.27 -3.67 22.36
CA ALA A 56 -11.92 -5.05 22.68
C ALA A 56 -10.41 -5.30 22.51
N HIS A 57 -9.81 -4.72 21.45
CA HIS A 57 -8.37 -4.83 21.18
C HIS A 57 -7.89 -3.65 20.33
N VAL A 58 -6.62 -3.27 20.47
CA VAL A 58 -5.98 -2.22 19.67
C VAL A 58 -4.60 -2.66 19.26
N TRP A 59 -4.29 -2.58 17.97
CA TRP A 59 -2.92 -2.58 17.46
C TRP A 59 -2.48 -1.12 17.29
N GLU A 60 -1.97 -0.52 18.36
CA GLU A 60 -1.65 0.93 18.40
C GLU A 60 -0.57 1.34 17.41
N ARG A 61 0.33 0.41 17.06
CA ARG A 61 1.46 0.62 16.13
C ARG A 61 1.31 -0.26 14.90
N ALA A 62 0.08 -0.45 14.43
CA ALA A 62 -0.20 -1.17 13.20
C ALA A 62 0.56 -0.52 12.04
N HIS A 63 0.36 0.78 11.81
CA HIS A 63 1.08 1.53 10.78
C HIS A 63 1.92 2.66 11.37
N LEU A 64 3.18 2.74 10.96
CA LEU A 64 4.15 3.68 11.55
C LEU A 64 5.31 3.99 10.59
N TYR A 65 5.70 5.26 10.52
CA TYR A 65 7.00 5.69 9.96
C TYR A 65 8.12 5.52 11.01
N SER A 66 9.39 5.65 10.60
CA SER A 66 10.53 5.51 11.52
C SER A 66 10.49 6.46 12.73
N CYS A 67 9.84 7.62 12.58
CA CYS A 67 9.78 8.65 13.61
C CYS A 67 8.38 9.26 13.86
N ASP A 68 7.33 8.79 13.17
CA ASP A 68 5.98 9.34 13.30
C ASP A 68 4.89 8.30 13.00
N LYS A 69 3.63 8.61 13.35
CA LYS A 69 2.45 7.82 13.01
C LYS A 69 2.21 7.83 11.51
N ALA A 70 1.86 6.68 10.94
CA ALA A 70 1.43 6.59 9.55
C ALA A 70 -0.06 6.23 9.52
N PRO A 71 -0.94 7.03 8.89
CA PRO A 71 -2.37 6.72 8.81
C PRO A 71 -2.64 5.31 8.29
N CYS A 72 -3.52 4.58 8.98
CA CYS A 72 -4.12 3.35 8.49
C CYS A 72 -5.31 3.76 7.63
N THR A 73 -5.27 3.46 6.33
CA THR A 73 -6.18 4.05 5.35
C THR A 73 -7.33 3.13 4.98
N ALA A 74 -7.19 1.81 5.14
CA ALA A 74 -8.29 0.87 4.94
C ALA A 74 -8.13 -0.41 5.77
N VAL A 75 -9.25 -1.06 6.06
CA VAL A 75 -9.32 -2.38 6.71
C VAL A 75 -10.28 -3.30 5.97
N VAL A 76 -9.92 -4.59 5.87
CA VAL A 76 -10.78 -5.64 5.34
C VAL A 76 -10.86 -6.81 6.31
N CYS A 77 -12.07 -7.26 6.62
CA CYS A 77 -12.35 -8.29 7.61
C CYS A 77 -12.96 -9.55 6.97
N ARG A 78 -12.44 -10.71 7.38
CA ARG A 78 -13.03 -12.03 7.16
C ARG A 78 -12.77 -12.86 8.41
N SER A 79 -13.71 -12.89 9.35
CA SER A 79 -13.49 -13.51 10.66
C SER A 79 -12.82 -14.90 10.57
N PRO A 80 -11.72 -15.15 11.30
CA PRO A 80 -11.09 -14.25 12.29
C PRO A 80 -10.01 -13.31 11.73
N GLU A 81 -9.80 -13.29 10.42
CA GLU A 81 -8.75 -12.54 9.73
C GLU A 81 -9.13 -11.06 9.55
N VAL A 82 -8.14 -10.20 9.76
CA VAL A 82 -8.24 -8.76 9.49
C VAL A 82 -7.02 -8.38 8.67
N VAL A 83 -7.20 -7.56 7.65
CA VAL A 83 -6.12 -6.97 6.86
C VAL A 83 -6.23 -5.46 6.96
N SER A 84 -5.11 -4.77 7.11
CA SER A 84 -5.05 -3.31 6.98
C SER A 84 -3.99 -2.89 5.98
N VAL A 85 -4.14 -1.67 5.49
CA VAL A 85 -3.14 -0.96 4.70
C VAL A 85 -2.97 0.44 5.24
N GLY A 86 -1.76 0.99 5.15
CA GLY A 86 -1.45 2.32 5.65
C GLY A 86 -0.53 3.09 4.72
N GLU A 87 -0.38 4.38 5.02
CA GLU A 87 0.49 5.28 4.27
C GLU A 87 1.98 4.95 4.43
N ASP A 88 2.34 4.09 5.38
CA ASP A 88 3.67 3.48 5.47
C ASP A 88 3.95 2.44 4.37
N GLY A 89 3.00 2.23 3.46
CA GLY A 89 3.13 1.29 2.33
C GLY A 89 3.00 -0.17 2.74
N ARG A 90 2.66 -0.45 4.01
CA ARG A 90 2.54 -1.80 4.53
C ARG A 90 1.14 -2.35 4.33
N ILE A 91 1.08 -3.64 4.04
CA ILE A 91 -0.14 -4.44 4.10
C ILE A 91 0.05 -5.39 5.27
N ILE A 92 -0.87 -5.39 6.25
CA ILE A 92 -0.69 -6.13 7.49
C ILE A 92 -1.87 -7.06 7.71
N LEU A 93 -1.57 -8.33 7.98
CA LEU A 93 -2.54 -9.36 8.34
C LEU A 93 -2.51 -9.57 9.86
N TYR A 94 -3.70 -9.62 10.44
CA TYR A 94 -3.93 -9.91 11.85
C TYR A 94 -4.91 -11.07 12.00
N LYS A 95 -4.94 -11.61 13.21
CA LYS A 95 -5.99 -12.51 13.66
C LYS A 95 -6.67 -11.90 14.87
N ALA A 96 -7.99 -11.76 14.84
CA ALA A 96 -8.74 -11.04 15.86
C ALA A 96 -8.69 -11.64 17.27
N ASP A 97 -8.24 -12.89 17.39
CA ASP A 97 -8.01 -13.59 18.67
C ASP A 97 -6.54 -13.57 19.12
N GLN A 98 -5.69 -12.84 18.41
CA GLN A 98 -4.26 -12.69 18.72
C GLN A 98 -3.93 -11.21 19.00
N THR A 99 -3.07 -10.99 19.99
CA THR A 99 -2.63 -9.64 20.35
C THR A 99 -1.59 -9.10 19.39
N GLU A 100 -0.76 -9.97 18.83
CA GLU A 100 0.33 -9.63 17.93
C GLU A 100 -0.12 -9.54 16.47
N VAL A 101 0.66 -8.80 15.68
CA VAL A 101 0.56 -8.81 14.22
C VAL A 101 0.90 -10.21 13.71
N LEU A 102 0.05 -10.77 12.85
CA LEU A 102 0.27 -12.11 12.30
C LEU A 102 1.32 -12.08 11.18
N ARG A 103 1.24 -11.10 10.27
CA ARG A 103 2.19 -10.94 9.16
C ARG A 103 2.16 -9.52 8.61
N VAL A 104 3.31 -8.98 8.25
CA VAL A 104 3.43 -7.79 7.38
C VAL A 104 3.83 -8.29 5.99
N ILE A 105 3.06 -7.93 4.96
CA ILE A 105 3.18 -8.47 3.60
C ILE A 105 4.07 -7.59 2.71
N VAL A 106 4.04 -6.27 2.89
CA VAL A 106 4.97 -5.33 2.24
C VAL A 106 5.74 -4.62 3.34
N TRP A 107 7.07 -4.70 3.30
CA TRP A 107 7.94 -4.22 4.38
C TRP A 107 8.27 -2.74 4.26
N GLU A 108 8.70 -2.34 3.07
CA GLU A 108 9.08 -0.96 2.75
C GLU A 108 8.74 -0.62 1.30
N VAL A 109 8.46 0.67 1.08
CA VAL A 109 8.26 1.28 -0.24
C VAL A 109 9.13 2.53 -0.29
N HIS A 110 10.01 2.64 -1.29
CA HIS A 110 10.91 3.79 -1.45
C HIS A 110 10.85 4.33 -2.87
N PHE A 111 10.60 5.64 -3.02
CA PHE A 111 10.91 6.31 -4.28
C PHE A 111 12.43 6.45 -4.43
N HIS A 112 12.93 6.36 -5.66
CA HIS A 112 14.32 6.72 -5.92
C HIS A 112 14.54 8.22 -5.61
N PRO A 113 15.52 8.58 -4.75
CA PRO A 113 15.61 9.94 -4.19
C PRO A 113 15.78 11.06 -5.23
N SER A 114 16.43 10.77 -6.36
CA SER A 114 16.70 11.75 -7.42
C SER A 114 15.85 11.56 -8.68
N ASN A 115 15.05 10.48 -8.74
CA ASN A 115 14.24 10.17 -9.91
C ASN A 115 12.94 9.44 -9.48
N PRO A 116 11.91 10.18 -9.05
CA PRO A 116 10.70 9.61 -8.45
C PRO A 116 9.81 8.83 -9.43
N ASN A 117 10.18 8.73 -10.71
CA ASN A 117 9.54 7.79 -11.65
C ASN A 117 9.90 6.32 -11.34
N HIS A 118 10.91 6.09 -10.50
CA HIS A 118 11.26 4.76 -10.02
C HIS A 118 10.85 4.59 -8.55
N LEU A 119 10.26 3.45 -8.25
CA LEU A 119 9.78 3.06 -6.92
C LEU A 119 10.27 1.63 -6.62
N PHE A 120 10.65 1.35 -5.40
CA PHE A 120 11.10 0.04 -4.96
C PHE A 120 10.21 -0.46 -3.83
N THR A 121 9.83 -1.73 -3.87
CA THR A 121 9.06 -2.37 -2.80
C THR A 121 9.71 -3.67 -2.40
N CYS A 122 9.83 -3.95 -1.10
CA CYS A 122 10.23 -5.26 -0.60
C CYS A 122 9.15 -5.90 0.26
N SER A 123 9.19 -7.23 0.37
CA SER A 123 8.10 -8.02 0.95
C SER A 123 8.58 -9.30 1.62
N GLU A 124 7.67 -9.87 2.39
CA GLU A 124 7.90 -11.05 3.23
C GLU A 124 8.17 -12.33 2.43
N ASP A 125 7.68 -12.44 1.20
CA ASP A 125 7.92 -13.60 0.35
C ASP A 125 9.31 -13.59 -0.33
N GLY A 126 10.14 -12.61 0.02
CA GLY A 126 11.47 -12.42 -0.53
C GLY A 126 11.50 -11.55 -1.79
N SER A 127 10.36 -11.06 -2.28
CA SER A 127 10.33 -10.20 -3.45
C SER A 127 10.87 -8.80 -3.14
N LEU A 128 11.78 -8.34 -3.98
CA LEU A 128 12.16 -6.93 -4.13
C LEU A 128 11.83 -6.53 -5.56
N LEU A 129 10.85 -5.64 -5.71
CA LEU A 129 10.37 -5.17 -7.00
C LEU A 129 10.85 -3.74 -7.24
N HIS A 130 11.37 -3.51 -8.44
CA HIS A 130 11.58 -2.19 -9.02
C HIS A 130 10.40 -1.88 -9.94
N TRP A 131 9.76 -0.74 -9.70
CA TRP A 131 8.66 -0.24 -10.50
C TRP A 131 9.10 1.03 -11.21
N GLU A 132 8.79 1.13 -12.50
CA GLU A 132 9.12 2.26 -13.33
C GLU A 132 7.89 2.72 -14.12
N THR A 133 7.65 4.03 -14.11
CA THR A 133 6.68 4.66 -14.99
C THR A 133 7.39 5.34 -16.15
N THR A 134 7.04 4.95 -17.37
CA THR A 134 7.60 5.53 -18.59
C THR A 134 6.55 6.37 -19.32
N SER A 135 6.92 7.59 -19.69
CA SER A 135 6.12 8.42 -20.59
C SER A 135 6.22 7.90 -22.03
N ALA A 136 5.20 8.14 -22.85
CA ALA A 136 5.22 7.77 -24.26
C ALA A 136 6.41 8.39 -25.04
N SER A 137 6.90 9.57 -24.61
CA SER A 137 8.09 10.22 -25.16
C SER A 137 9.38 9.51 -24.79
N ASP A 138 9.55 9.04 -23.55
CA ASP A 138 10.77 8.36 -23.10
C ASP A 138 10.91 6.98 -23.75
N MET A 139 9.79 6.29 -23.97
CA MET A 139 9.75 5.02 -24.70
C MET A 139 10.34 5.14 -26.11
N SER A 140 10.13 6.28 -26.80
CA SER A 140 10.71 6.51 -28.13
C SER A 140 12.24 6.62 -28.10
N SER A 141 12.80 7.15 -27.01
CA SER A 141 14.25 7.27 -26.81
C SER A 141 14.89 5.93 -26.39
N LEU A 142 14.18 5.12 -25.60
CA LEU A 142 14.61 3.77 -25.19
C LEU A 142 14.60 2.79 -26.37
N LEU A 143 13.60 2.89 -27.25
CA LEU A 143 13.55 2.10 -28.49
C LEU A 143 14.67 2.50 -29.46
N GLN A 144 15.07 3.78 -29.51
CA GLN A 144 16.26 4.21 -30.26
C GLN A 144 17.58 3.64 -29.70
N ARG A 145 17.63 3.32 -28.40
CA ARG A 145 18.79 2.68 -27.75
C ARG A 145 18.88 1.16 -27.95
N GLY A 146 18.01 0.56 -28.79
CA GLY A 146 18.25 -0.76 -29.37
C GLY A 146 17.38 -1.92 -28.87
N TRP A 147 16.23 -1.66 -28.25
CA TRP A 147 15.27 -2.73 -27.92
C TRP A 147 14.42 -3.14 -29.14
N ASN A 148 15.03 -3.92 -30.03
CA ASN A 148 14.42 -4.35 -31.28
C ASN A 148 13.55 -5.60 -31.06
N ASN A 149 12.21 -5.45 -30.97
CA ASN A 149 11.24 -6.45 -31.45
C ASN A 149 9.78 -6.00 -31.22
N ARG A 150 9.24 -5.11 -32.08
CA ARG A 150 7.82 -5.12 -32.49
C ARG A 150 7.50 -4.06 -33.56
N VAL A 151 6.61 -4.43 -34.47
CA VAL A 151 6.17 -3.65 -35.65
C VAL A 151 5.39 -2.40 -35.21
N MET A 152 5.78 -1.23 -35.73
CA MET A 152 5.06 0.03 -35.56
C MET A 152 4.05 0.22 -36.70
N SER A 153 2.79 0.50 -36.36
CA SER A 153 1.84 1.10 -37.31
C SER A 153 1.83 2.61 -37.10
N HIS A 154 2.45 3.36 -38.02
CA HIS A 154 2.35 4.81 -38.02
C HIS A 154 0.96 5.26 -38.47
N SER A 155 0.29 6.08 -37.66
CA SER A 155 -0.57 7.14 -38.18
C SER A 155 -0.49 8.32 -37.22
N GLY A 156 -0.01 9.45 -37.74
CA GLY A 156 0.37 10.61 -36.93
C GLY A 156 -0.82 11.42 -36.43
N VAL A 157 -0.57 12.18 -35.37
CA VAL A 157 -0.79 13.63 -35.23
C VAL A 157 0.16 14.06 -34.12
N GLN A 158 0.92 15.13 -34.33
CA GLN A 158 1.74 15.76 -33.29
C GLN A 158 0.91 16.90 -32.70
N PRO A 159 0.52 16.89 -31.41
CA PRO A 159 -0.06 18.06 -30.79
C PRO A 159 1.04 18.99 -30.27
N THR A 160 0.81 20.25 -30.56
CA THR A 160 1.53 21.43 -30.12
C THR A 160 1.36 21.68 -28.62
N GLY A 161 2.45 22.10 -27.97
CA GLY A 161 2.47 23.11 -26.90
C GLY A 161 1.53 22.91 -25.71
N GLY A 162 2.05 22.28 -24.66
CA GLY A 162 1.59 22.45 -23.28
C GLY A 162 2.82 22.35 -22.39
N ASP A 163 2.97 23.28 -21.45
CA ASP A 163 3.97 23.23 -20.39
C ASP A 163 3.72 21.96 -19.56
N GLU A 164 4.34 20.84 -19.94
CA GLU A 164 4.38 19.62 -19.13
C GLU A 164 5.27 19.90 -17.93
N SER A 165 4.71 20.62 -16.96
CA SER A 165 5.22 20.71 -15.61
C SER A 165 5.63 19.32 -15.16
N LEU A 166 6.76 19.24 -14.45
CA LEU A 166 7.39 18.09 -13.78
C LEU A 166 6.44 17.35 -12.82
N GLY A 167 5.28 16.92 -13.30
CA GLY A 167 4.31 16.13 -12.59
C GLY A 167 4.77 14.69 -12.61
N SER A 168 4.74 14.05 -11.45
CA SER A 168 5.04 12.63 -11.33
C SER A 168 4.18 11.82 -12.30
N THR A 169 4.81 11.01 -13.17
CA THR A 169 4.11 10.16 -14.14
C THR A 169 3.22 9.11 -13.45
N TRP A 170 3.40 8.91 -12.14
CA TRP A 170 2.52 8.13 -11.27
C TRP A 170 1.12 8.75 -11.11
N LEU A 171 0.98 10.07 -11.29
CA LEU A 171 -0.28 10.79 -11.13
C LEU A 171 -1.05 10.95 -12.45
N THR A 172 -0.40 10.68 -13.59
CA THR A 172 -1.06 10.66 -14.90
C THR A 172 -1.87 9.37 -15.06
N GLY A 173 -3.16 9.41 -14.71
CA GLY A 173 -4.11 8.29 -14.80
C GLY A 173 -4.55 7.89 -16.21
N ASP A 174 -3.91 8.40 -17.27
CA ASP A 174 -4.20 8.02 -18.65
C ASP A 174 -3.28 6.88 -19.09
N SER A 175 -3.78 5.65 -19.00
CA SER A 175 -3.06 4.42 -19.40
C SER A 175 -2.55 4.40 -20.85
N SER A 176 -3.00 5.34 -21.70
CA SER A 176 -2.48 5.49 -23.06
C SER A 176 -1.22 6.36 -23.16
N LYS A 177 -0.89 7.10 -22.09
CA LYS A 177 0.23 8.07 -22.02
C LYS A 177 1.37 7.64 -21.11
N SER A 178 1.10 6.75 -20.16
CA SER A 178 2.09 6.21 -19.22
C SER A 178 1.99 4.68 -19.14
N ARG A 179 3.14 4.00 -19.11
CA ARG A 179 3.21 2.55 -18.87
C ARG A 179 3.95 2.30 -17.56
N LEU A 180 3.31 1.52 -16.68
CA LEU A 180 3.90 1.02 -15.44
C LEU A 180 4.46 -0.39 -15.66
N GLU A 181 5.73 -0.59 -15.33
CA GLU A 181 6.42 -1.88 -15.41
C GLU A 181 7.02 -2.25 -14.05
N ALA A 182 7.04 -3.55 -13.73
CA ALA A 182 7.60 -4.08 -12.49
C ALA A 182 8.62 -5.19 -12.79
N THR A 183 9.80 -5.10 -12.19
CA THR A 183 10.91 -6.03 -12.38
C THR A 183 11.41 -6.57 -11.04
N HIS A 184 11.60 -7.90 -10.92
CA HIS A 184 12.22 -8.49 -9.74
C HIS A 184 13.73 -8.21 -9.74
N MET A 185 14.23 -7.69 -8.62
CA MET A 185 15.63 -7.33 -8.45
C MET A 185 16.46 -8.42 -7.75
N LEU A 186 15.82 -9.41 -7.15
CA LEU A 186 16.48 -10.53 -6.47
C LEU A 186 16.19 -11.86 -7.15
N PRO A 187 17.09 -12.86 -7.02
CA PRO A 187 16.84 -14.22 -7.50
C PRO A 187 15.59 -14.83 -6.88
N SER A 188 14.95 -15.76 -7.59
CA SER A 188 13.87 -16.57 -7.02
C SER A 188 14.39 -17.37 -5.80
N GLN A 189 13.61 -17.41 -4.71
CA GLN A 189 13.89 -18.12 -3.45
C GLN A 189 14.74 -17.35 -2.41
N THR A 190 14.78 -16.02 -2.47
CA THR A 190 15.24 -15.24 -1.32
C THR A 190 14.28 -15.40 -0.14
N MET A 191 14.83 -15.41 1.08
CA MET A 191 14.04 -15.24 2.30
C MET A 191 13.49 -13.81 2.36
N SER A 192 12.57 -13.55 3.29
CA SER A 192 11.97 -12.23 3.53
C SER A 192 12.95 -11.07 3.40
N VAL A 193 12.59 -10.04 2.64
CA VAL A 193 13.40 -8.83 2.42
C VAL A 193 12.86 -7.72 3.32
N ASN A 194 13.49 -7.54 4.47
CA ASN A 194 12.95 -6.72 5.56
C ASN A 194 13.14 -5.21 5.38
N SER A 195 14.20 -4.81 4.67
CA SER A 195 14.55 -3.41 4.50
C SER A 195 15.39 -3.22 3.24
N LEU A 196 15.23 -2.08 2.59
CA LEU A 196 16.01 -1.68 1.43
C LEU A 196 16.38 -0.20 1.53
N ASP A 197 17.44 0.19 0.84
CA ASP A 197 17.77 1.59 0.62
C ASP A 197 18.34 1.77 -0.79
N VAL A 198 18.14 2.96 -1.35
CA VAL A 198 18.57 3.28 -2.72
C VAL A 198 19.27 4.62 -2.75
N LEU A 199 20.49 4.61 -3.27
CA LEU A 199 21.28 5.81 -3.50
C LEU A 199 21.90 5.76 -4.90
N GLU A 200 21.52 6.72 -5.73
CA GLU A 200 21.93 6.76 -7.13
C GLU A 200 21.66 5.39 -7.81
N GLN A 201 22.68 4.79 -8.44
CA GLN A 201 22.55 3.49 -9.08
C GLN A 201 22.79 2.29 -8.15
N CYS A 202 22.74 2.49 -6.84
CA CYS A 202 22.99 1.46 -5.83
C CYS A 202 21.71 1.13 -5.06
N LEU A 203 21.32 -0.14 -5.08
CA LEU A 203 20.28 -0.72 -4.23
C LEU A 203 20.93 -1.66 -3.22
N VAL A 204 20.64 -1.47 -1.94
CA VAL A 204 21.03 -2.39 -0.86
C VAL A 204 19.78 -2.93 -0.18
N CYS A 205 19.77 -4.20 0.22
CA CYS A 205 18.68 -4.76 1.03
C CYS A 205 19.15 -5.85 1.99
N GLY A 206 18.46 -5.97 3.12
CA GLY A 206 18.70 -7.00 4.15
C GLY A 206 17.60 -8.05 4.18
N THR A 207 17.96 -9.31 4.45
CA THR A 207 17.02 -10.44 4.45
C THR A 207 17.10 -11.31 5.72
N ASP A 208 16.05 -12.09 5.97
CA ASP A 208 16.00 -13.11 7.03
C ASP A 208 16.98 -14.27 6.83
N GLY A 209 17.55 -14.40 5.62
CA GLY A 209 18.60 -15.38 5.32
C GLY A 209 19.98 -15.01 5.89
N GLU A 210 20.03 -14.09 6.87
CA GLU A 210 21.25 -13.52 7.44
C GLU A 210 22.17 -12.91 6.35
N ALA A 211 21.58 -12.39 5.28
CA ALA A 211 22.28 -11.92 4.09
C ALA A 211 21.92 -10.47 3.75
N ILE A 212 22.94 -9.72 3.29
CA ILE A 212 22.83 -8.39 2.69
C ILE A 212 23.12 -8.52 1.20
N TYR A 213 22.22 -8.01 0.37
CA TYR A 213 22.40 -7.96 -1.09
C TYR A 213 22.67 -6.52 -1.53
N MET A 214 23.53 -6.38 -2.53
CA MET A 214 23.86 -5.09 -3.15
C MET A 214 23.81 -5.23 -4.66
N HIS A 215 23.02 -4.39 -5.31
CA HIS A 215 23.01 -4.22 -6.75
C HIS A 215 23.60 -2.86 -7.09
N THR A 216 24.60 -2.85 -7.96
CA THR A 216 25.10 -1.63 -8.59
C THR A 216 24.58 -1.58 -10.02
N GLN A 217 24.44 -0.37 -10.57
CA GLN A 217 23.93 -0.14 -11.93
C GLN A 217 22.45 -0.50 -12.10
N ILE A 218 21.63 -0.24 -11.08
CA ILE A 218 20.17 -0.34 -11.24
C ILE A 218 19.67 0.68 -12.31
N PRO A 219 18.65 0.33 -13.11
CA PRO A 219 18.14 1.21 -14.16
C PRO A 219 17.28 2.31 -13.54
N VAL A 220 17.89 3.48 -13.27
CA VAL A 220 17.27 4.69 -12.68
C VAL A 220 17.75 5.96 -13.35
#